data_AF-A0A6L4Z2V4-F1
#
_entry.id   AF-A0A6L4Z2V4-F1
#
_cell.length_a   1.000
_cell.length_b   1.000
_cell.length_c   1.000
_cell.angle_alpha   90.00
_cell.angle_beta   90.00
_cell.angle_gamma   90.00
#
_symmetry.space_group_name_H-M   'P 1'
#
loop_
_entity.id
_entity.type
_entity.pdbx_description
1 polymer ?
#
loop_
_entity_poly.entity_id
_entity_poly.type
_entity_poly.pdbx_seq_one_letter_code
_entity_poly.pdbx_strand_id
1 'polypeptide(L)'
;MSSKAEVGHYSPSLGVSAENWFSINQLLPTILVLVGATIMVLIRFQGSNLDILKEASQTNLALICYLASSLLFGMYLMGREPLMKKMATWSMILGVMLNLSAWGMRWIEYTLFTQAQGDMSTLWQTLPLAEKINHTFPLSNLYDITLGLTTFLGLTSVLVGVRKRYDFLGAITMPVGALFLILAIFLGNDINQAIQPILRSYWRPIHVGVAALSYGVCSVTFAVGILYLLKDKMRPERIALTITLFGIGIYLLVAALFGNFSLTSGTFGMNIVMITPKMGEQPIRFSGARGD
;
A
#
# COMPACT_ATOMS: atom_id res chain seq x y z
N MET A 1 -27.97 -51.61 36.49
CA MET A 1 -26.58 -51.67 36.00
C MET A 1 -26.54 -51.25 34.54
N SER A 2 -25.68 -50.28 34.24
CA SER A 2 -25.13 -49.87 32.93
C SER A 2 -26.08 -49.29 31.86
N SER A 3 -26.24 -47.96 31.90
CA SER A 3 -26.55 -47.17 30.70
C SER A 3 -25.26 -47.05 29.89
N LYS A 4 -25.18 -47.70 28.73
CA LYS A 4 -24.07 -47.54 27.79
C LYS A 4 -24.23 -46.20 27.09
N ALA A 5 -23.38 -45.25 27.44
CA ALA A 5 -23.17 -44.04 26.64
C ALA A 5 -22.47 -44.45 25.34
N GLU A 6 -23.16 -44.34 24.20
CA GLU A 6 -22.52 -44.40 22.89
C GLU A 6 -21.68 -43.14 22.72
N VAL A 7 -20.36 -43.31 22.85
CA VAL A 7 -19.39 -42.31 22.42
C VAL A 7 -19.40 -42.31 20.90
N GLY A 8 -20.12 -41.35 20.31
CA GLY A 8 -20.09 -41.12 18.87
C GLY A 8 -18.66 -40.87 18.41
N HIS A 9 -18.09 -41.82 17.68
CA HIS A 9 -16.82 -41.66 16.99
C HIS A 9 -16.99 -40.63 15.87
N TYR A 10 -16.83 -39.35 16.19
CA TYR A 10 -16.48 -38.33 15.20
C TYR A 10 -15.02 -38.57 14.80
N SER A 11 -14.80 -39.40 13.80
CA SER A 11 -13.60 -39.29 12.98
C SER A 11 -13.86 -38.17 11.98
N PRO A 12 -13.24 -36.98 12.09
CA PRO A 12 -13.24 -36.06 10.97
C PRO A 12 -12.36 -36.73 9.92
N SER A 13 -12.95 -37.49 9.00
CA SER A 13 -12.30 -37.70 7.72
C SER A 13 -12.17 -36.31 7.14
N LEU A 14 -10.96 -35.75 7.24
CA LEU A 14 -10.52 -34.59 6.47
C LEU A 14 -10.53 -35.01 5.00
N GLY A 15 -11.74 -35.20 4.45
CA GLY A 15 -12.02 -35.25 3.03
C GLY A 15 -11.87 -33.86 2.42
N VAL A 16 -10.78 -33.16 2.78
CA VAL A 16 -10.27 -32.06 2.01
C VAL A 16 -9.57 -32.74 0.84
N SER A 17 -10.33 -33.01 -0.23
CA SER A 17 -9.69 -33.22 -1.52
C SER A 17 -8.70 -32.08 -1.70
N ALA A 18 -7.49 -32.39 -2.17
CA ALA A 18 -6.56 -31.37 -2.64
C ALA A 18 -7.16 -30.72 -3.89
N GLU A 19 -8.29 -30.02 -3.76
CA GLU A 19 -8.67 -29.01 -4.73
C GLU A 19 -7.48 -28.07 -4.81
N ASN A 20 -6.94 -27.93 -6.02
CA ASN A 20 -5.86 -26.99 -6.29
C ASN A 20 -6.34 -25.59 -5.89
N TRP A 21 -5.99 -25.17 -4.67
CA TRP A 21 -6.30 -23.86 -4.08
C TRP A 21 -5.83 -22.70 -4.98
N PHE A 22 -4.89 -23.00 -5.89
CA PHE A 22 -4.35 -22.10 -6.90
C PHE A 22 -4.31 -22.79 -8.26
N SER A 23 -5.11 -22.29 -9.20
CA SER A 23 -4.89 -22.56 -10.62
C SER A 23 -3.95 -21.49 -11.20
N ILE A 24 -3.01 -21.88 -12.07
CA ILE A 24 -2.10 -20.93 -12.76
C ILE A 24 -2.87 -19.77 -13.40
N ASN A 25 -4.06 -20.02 -13.96
CA ASN A 25 -4.89 -19.00 -14.60
C ASN A 25 -5.40 -17.95 -13.60
N GLN A 26 -5.58 -18.32 -12.32
CA GLN A 26 -5.98 -17.39 -11.27
C GLN A 26 -4.81 -16.53 -10.78
N LEU A 27 -3.58 -17.02 -10.92
CA LEU A 27 -2.38 -16.26 -10.56
C LEU A 27 -1.91 -15.33 -11.69
N LEU A 28 -2.39 -15.52 -12.92
CA LEU A 28 -1.95 -14.76 -14.09
C LEU A 28 -1.99 -13.23 -13.89
N PRO A 29 -3.06 -12.61 -13.35
CA PRO A 29 -3.06 -11.17 -13.10
C PRO A 29 -2.02 -10.73 -12.06
N THR A 30 -1.82 -11.51 -11.01
CA THR A 30 -0.79 -11.24 -9.99
C THR A 30 0.61 -11.35 -10.59
N ILE A 31 0.85 -12.39 -11.41
CA ILE A 31 2.12 -12.57 -12.14
C ILE A 31 2.36 -11.39 -13.08
N LEU A 32 1.32 -10.94 -13.80
CA LEU A 32 1.41 -9.79 -14.70
C LEU A 32 1.82 -8.51 -13.95
N VAL A 33 1.25 -8.26 -12.77
CA VAL A 33 1.66 -7.13 -11.90
C VAL A 33 3.14 -7.24 -11.55
N LEU A 34 3.58 -8.40 -11.06
CA LEU A 34 4.96 -8.59 -10.62
C LEU A 34 5.95 -8.43 -11.77
N VAL A 35 5.71 -9.14 -12.88
CA VAL A 35 6.58 -9.10 -14.07
C VAL A 35 6.60 -7.71 -14.68
N GLY A 36 5.45 -7.07 -14.86
CA GLY A 36 5.35 -5.73 -15.42
C GLY A 36 6.08 -4.68 -14.57
N ALA A 37 5.92 -4.73 -13.25
CA ALA A 37 6.64 -3.85 -12.34
C ALA A 37 8.16 -4.09 -12.38
N THR A 38 8.59 -5.36 -12.38
CA THR A 38 10.01 -5.71 -12.49
C THR A 38 10.61 -5.21 -13.80
N ILE A 39 9.92 -5.37 -14.93
CA ILE A 39 10.38 -4.85 -16.24
C ILE A 39 10.59 -3.34 -16.17
N MET A 40 9.63 -2.60 -15.63
CA MET A 40 9.73 -1.15 -15.50
C MET A 40 10.96 -0.76 -14.65
N VAL A 41 11.13 -1.40 -13.50
CA VAL A 41 12.28 -1.16 -12.60
C VAL A 41 13.60 -1.51 -13.27
N LEU A 42 13.68 -2.61 -14.02
CA LEU A 42 14.89 -3.00 -14.76
C LEU A 42 15.25 -1.99 -15.85
N ILE A 43 14.26 -1.48 -16.60
CA ILE A 43 14.49 -0.46 -17.63
C ILE A 43 15.03 0.83 -16.99
N ARG A 44 14.51 1.22 -15.82
CA ARG A 44 15.05 2.36 -15.05
C ARG A 44 16.46 2.09 -14.54
N PHE A 45 16.72 0.88 -14.05
CA PHE A 45 18.03 0.47 -13.55
C PHE A 45 19.12 0.51 -14.63
N GLN A 46 18.76 0.27 -15.89
CA GLN A 46 19.65 0.43 -17.04
C GLN A 46 20.03 1.90 -17.36
N GLY A 47 19.54 2.87 -16.59
CA GLY A 47 19.86 4.29 -16.74
C GLY A 47 18.84 5.09 -17.55
N SER A 48 17.67 4.52 -17.86
CA SER A 48 16.63 5.23 -18.62
C SER A 48 16.10 6.45 -17.85
N ASN A 49 16.17 7.64 -18.45
CA ASN A 49 15.72 8.88 -17.83
C ASN A 49 14.33 9.37 -18.30
N LEU A 50 13.47 8.45 -18.72
CA LEU A 50 12.11 8.77 -19.15
C LEU A 50 11.27 9.24 -17.96
N ASP A 51 10.47 10.28 -18.14
CA ASP A 51 9.63 10.83 -17.06
C ASP A 51 8.62 9.82 -16.52
N ILE A 52 8.10 8.92 -17.36
CA ILE A 52 7.18 7.83 -16.96
C ILE A 52 7.84 6.78 -16.05
N LEU A 53 9.17 6.74 -16.01
CA LEU A 53 9.95 5.85 -15.14
C LEU A 53 10.41 6.53 -13.85
N LYS A 54 10.04 7.80 -13.64
CA LYS A 54 10.23 8.47 -12.35
C LYS A 54 9.16 8.00 -11.37
N GLU A 55 9.56 7.86 -10.11
CA GLU A 55 8.69 7.41 -9.02
C GLU A 55 7.40 8.26 -8.94
N ALA A 56 7.55 9.59 -8.90
CA ALA A 56 6.45 10.54 -8.86
C ALA A 56 5.40 10.35 -9.98
N SER A 57 5.85 10.08 -11.20
CA SER A 57 4.95 9.89 -12.35
C SER A 57 4.14 8.60 -12.18
N GLN A 58 4.80 7.53 -11.74
CA GLN A 58 4.16 6.23 -11.52
C GLN A 58 3.17 6.27 -10.35
N THR A 59 3.50 6.98 -9.26
CA THR A 59 2.61 7.18 -8.12
C THR A 59 1.34 7.94 -8.53
N ASN A 60 1.48 9.02 -9.32
CA ASN A 60 0.33 9.77 -9.84
C ASN A 60 -0.52 8.95 -10.80
N LEU A 61 0.10 8.19 -11.70
CA LEU A 61 -0.62 7.35 -12.65
C LEU A 61 -1.31 6.17 -11.94
N ALA A 62 -0.68 5.59 -10.92
CA ALA A 62 -1.28 4.59 -10.06
C ALA A 62 -2.52 5.13 -9.34
N LEU A 63 -2.47 6.36 -8.82
CA LEU A 63 -3.62 7.03 -8.20
C LEU A 63 -4.77 7.19 -9.21
N ILE A 64 -4.49 7.68 -10.41
CA ILE A 64 -5.52 7.81 -11.47
C ILE A 64 -6.16 6.44 -11.76
N CYS A 65 -5.35 5.39 -11.84
CA CYS A 65 -5.85 4.03 -12.06
C CYS A 65 -6.66 3.48 -10.89
N TYR A 66 -6.30 3.77 -9.65
CA TYR A 66 -7.11 3.38 -8.49
C TYR A 66 -8.44 4.11 -8.44
N LEU A 67 -8.46 5.41 -8.74
CA LEU A 67 -9.71 6.18 -8.85
C LEU A 67 -10.59 5.68 -10.00
N ALA A 68 -10.00 5.45 -11.18
CA ALA A 68 -10.72 4.90 -12.33
C ALA A 68 -11.28 3.50 -12.02
N SER A 69 -10.47 2.62 -11.42
CA SER A 69 -10.91 1.29 -11.04
C SER A 69 -12.03 1.34 -9.98
N SER A 70 -11.92 2.21 -8.98
CA SER A 70 -12.97 2.44 -7.98
C SER A 70 -14.29 2.84 -8.63
N LEU A 71 -14.27 3.81 -9.54
CA LEU A 71 -15.45 4.28 -10.25
C LEU A 71 -16.06 3.17 -11.12
N LEU A 72 -15.24 2.47 -11.90
CA LEU A 72 -15.69 1.39 -12.78
C LEU A 72 -16.26 0.19 -12.00
N PHE A 73 -15.67 -0.17 -10.86
CA PHE A 73 -16.23 -1.18 -9.96
C PHE A 73 -17.57 -0.73 -9.36
N GLY A 74 -17.70 0.55 -8.99
CA GLY A 74 -18.97 1.13 -8.57
C GLY A 74 -20.04 1.07 -9.66
N MET A 75 -19.69 1.44 -10.89
CA MET A 75 -20.57 1.34 -12.06
C MET A 75 -20.96 -0.11 -12.37
N TYR A 76 -20.01 -1.05 -12.25
CA TYR A 76 -20.29 -2.47 -12.37
C TYR A 76 -21.30 -2.95 -11.32
N LEU A 77 -21.21 -2.46 -10.08
CA LEU A 77 -22.15 -2.84 -9.02
C LEU A 77 -23.60 -2.38 -9.33
N MET A 78 -23.74 -1.20 -9.95
CA MET A 78 -25.03 -0.62 -10.33
C MET A 78 -25.62 -1.25 -11.60
N GLY A 79 -24.83 -1.31 -12.68
CA GLY A 79 -25.30 -1.72 -14.00
C GLY A 79 -25.08 -3.21 -14.33
N ARG A 80 -24.20 -3.90 -13.59
CA ARG A 80 -23.80 -5.31 -13.81
C ARG A 80 -23.26 -5.63 -15.21
N GLU A 81 -22.78 -4.60 -15.92
CA GLU A 81 -22.21 -4.74 -17.26
C GLU A 81 -20.83 -5.43 -17.24
N PRO A 82 -20.61 -6.49 -18.06
CA PRO A 82 -19.36 -7.24 -18.05
C PRO A 82 -18.16 -6.42 -18.55
N LEU A 83 -18.40 -5.45 -19.44
CA LEU A 83 -17.36 -4.54 -19.92
C LEU A 83 -16.79 -3.68 -18.77
N MET A 84 -17.66 -3.12 -17.93
CA MET A 84 -17.25 -2.28 -16.80
C MET A 84 -16.40 -3.05 -15.81
N LYS A 85 -16.79 -4.30 -15.50
CA LYS A 85 -15.98 -5.20 -14.68
C LYS A 85 -14.60 -5.42 -15.29
N LYS A 86 -14.53 -5.77 -16.58
CA LYS A 86 -13.26 -6.04 -17.27
C LYS A 86 -12.35 -4.81 -17.23
N MET A 87 -12.88 -3.63 -17.56
CA MET A 87 -12.13 -2.37 -17.51
C MET A 87 -11.66 -2.05 -16.09
N ALA A 88 -12.52 -2.24 -15.07
CA ALA A 88 -12.17 -2.02 -13.67
C ALA A 88 -11.00 -2.91 -13.23
N THR A 89 -11.04 -4.20 -13.58
CA THR A 89 -9.98 -5.16 -13.27
C THR A 89 -8.67 -4.80 -13.95
N TRP A 90 -8.68 -4.44 -15.24
CA TRP A 90 -7.46 -4.02 -15.95
C TRP A 90 -6.88 -2.73 -15.39
N SER A 91 -7.74 -1.77 -15.04
CA SER A 91 -7.32 -0.52 -14.40
C SER A 91 -6.71 -0.78 -13.02
N MET A 92 -7.29 -1.68 -12.21
CA MET A 92 -6.70 -2.14 -10.94
C MET A 92 -5.32 -2.78 -11.15
N ILE A 93 -5.21 -3.75 -12.07
CA ILE A 93 -3.95 -4.45 -12.36
C ILE A 93 -2.87 -3.44 -12.75
N LEU A 94 -3.17 -2.52 -13.65
CA LEU A 94 -2.23 -1.50 -14.11
C LEU A 94 -1.86 -0.54 -12.98
N GLY A 95 -2.83 -0.10 -12.16
CA GLY A 95 -2.55 0.75 -10.99
C GLY A 95 -1.66 0.07 -9.96
N VAL A 96 -1.89 -1.21 -9.65
CA VAL A 96 -1.05 -1.98 -8.71
C VAL A 96 0.34 -2.22 -9.28
N MET A 97 0.44 -2.52 -10.58
CA MET A 97 1.73 -2.64 -11.27
C MET A 97 2.54 -1.34 -11.17
N LEU A 98 1.93 -0.19 -11.44
CA LEU A 98 2.58 1.12 -11.36
C LEU A 98 2.97 1.50 -9.93
N ASN A 99 2.13 1.18 -8.95
CA ASN A 99 2.44 1.43 -7.54
C ASN A 99 3.63 0.58 -7.07
N LEU A 100 3.62 -0.71 -7.40
CA LEU A 100 4.75 -1.61 -7.13
C LEU A 100 6.02 -1.15 -7.83
N SER A 101 5.92 -0.72 -9.10
CA SER A 101 7.08 -0.20 -9.81
C SER A 101 7.56 1.11 -9.19
N ALA A 102 6.67 2.01 -8.76
CA ALA A 102 7.04 3.26 -8.09
C ALA A 102 7.84 2.99 -6.82
N TRP A 103 7.38 2.04 -5.99
CA TRP A 103 8.12 1.60 -4.80
C TRP A 103 9.49 1.00 -5.16
N GLY A 104 9.60 0.28 -6.28
CA GLY A 104 10.89 -0.16 -6.83
C GLY A 104 11.78 0.97 -7.35
N MET A 105 11.22 1.97 -8.04
CA MET A 105 11.95 3.18 -8.47
C MET A 105 12.49 3.93 -7.28
N ARG A 106 11.73 3.97 -6.18
CA ARG A 106 12.15 4.57 -4.92
C ARG A 106 13.42 3.91 -4.39
N TRP A 107 13.52 2.59 -4.46
CA TRP A 107 14.73 1.88 -4.09
C TRP A 107 15.92 2.31 -4.95
N ILE A 108 15.75 2.44 -6.27
CA ILE A 108 16.80 2.94 -7.17
C ILE A 108 17.22 4.36 -6.77
N GLU A 109 16.27 5.26 -6.53
CA GLU A 109 16.56 6.65 -6.11
C GLU A 109 17.35 6.71 -4.81
N TYR A 110 17.00 5.88 -3.81
CA TYR A 110 17.77 5.74 -2.57
C TYR A 110 19.19 5.22 -2.82
N THR A 111 19.37 4.25 -3.72
CA THR A 111 20.71 3.73 -4.05
C THR A 111 21.58 4.80 -4.69
N LEU A 112 21.05 5.56 -5.65
CA LEU A 112 21.77 6.64 -6.33
C LEU A 112 22.11 7.78 -5.37
N PHE A 113 21.15 8.17 -4.53
CA PHE A 113 21.35 9.20 -3.53
C PHE A 113 22.43 8.81 -2.51
N THR A 114 22.35 7.59 -1.98
CA THR A 114 23.32 7.07 -1.00
C THR A 114 24.71 6.94 -1.60
N GLN A 115 24.82 6.50 -2.86
CA GLN A 115 26.10 6.42 -3.57
C GLN A 115 26.73 7.80 -3.80
N ALA A 116 25.92 8.82 -4.05
CA ALA A 116 26.38 10.18 -4.28
C ALA A 116 26.75 10.94 -2.99
N GLN A 117 26.48 10.37 -1.81
CA GLN A 117 26.59 11.09 -0.53
C GLN A 117 27.98 10.92 0.12
N GLY A 118 28.80 11.97 0.04
CA GLY A 118 30.06 12.10 0.80
C GLY A 118 31.02 10.90 0.66
N ASP A 119 31.53 10.42 1.79
CA ASP A 119 32.47 9.28 1.86
C ASP A 119 31.87 7.96 1.34
N MET A 120 30.53 7.87 1.26
CA MET A 120 29.82 6.66 0.83
C MET A 120 30.14 6.28 -0.61
N SER A 121 30.50 7.24 -1.46
CA SER A 121 30.94 7.00 -2.84
C SER A 121 32.16 6.06 -2.92
N THR A 122 33.08 6.16 -1.95
CA THR A 122 34.28 5.31 -1.88
C THR A 122 34.00 3.99 -1.17
N LEU A 123 33.15 4.00 -0.15
CA LEU A 123 32.79 2.83 0.64
C LEU A 123 31.81 1.90 -0.08
N TRP A 124 31.03 2.40 -1.05
CA TRP A 124 29.98 1.63 -1.70
C TRP A 124 30.47 0.30 -2.30
N GLN A 125 31.68 0.28 -2.86
CA GLN A 125 32.22 -0.93 -3.46
C GLN A 125 32.63 -1.98 -2.42
N THR A 126 33.00 -1.56 -1.21
CA THR A 126 33.47 -2.46 -0.15
C THR A 126 32.34 -2.96 0.76
N LEU A 127 31.18 -2.30 0.74
CA LEU A 127 30.04 -2.67 1.59
C LEU A 127 29.42 -4.03 1.21
N PRO A 128 29.11 -4.89 2.19
CA PRO A 128 28.37 -6.12 1.94
C PRO A 128 26.92 -5.84 1.51
N LEU A 129 26.29 -6.80 0.82
CA LEU A 129 24.93 -6.65 0.29
C LEU A 129 23.90 -6.30 1.36
N ALA A 130 23.98 -6.92 2.54
CA ALA A 130 23.06 -6.65 3.64
C ALA A 130 23.11 -5.18 4.09
N GLU A 131 24.30 -4.59 4.12
CA GLU A 131 24.49 -3.19 4.51
C GLU A 131 23.97 -2.25 3.42
N LYS A 132 24.22 -2.58 2.15
CA LYS A 132 23.62 -1.85 1.00
C LYS A 132 22.11 -1.84 1.08
N ILE A 133 21.48 -2.98 1.37
CA ILE A 133 20.03 -3.07 1.54
C ILE A 133 19.57 -2.23 2.73
N ASN A 134 20.26 -2.32 3.87
CA ASN A 134 19.90 -1.57 5.07
C ASN A 134 19.94 -0.04 4.87
N HIS A 135 20.83 0.48 4.01
CA HIS A 135 20.88 1.92 3.71
C HIS A 135 19.89 2.36 2.62
N THR A 136 19.50 1.46 1.72
CA THR A 136 18.78 1.85 0.49
C THR A 136 17.34 1.39 0.41
N PHE A 137 16.92 0.46 1.26
CA PHE A 137 15.56 -0.08 1.18
C PHE A 137 14.52 1.01 1.52
N PRO A 138 13.49 1.23 0.68
CA PRO A 138 12.56 2.35 0.80
C PRO A 138 11.52 2.10 1.92
N LEU A 139 11.96 2.23 3.17
CA LEU A 139 11.14 2.14 4.39
C LEU A 139 11.63 3.15 5.44
N SER A 140 12.12 4.31 4.99
CA SER A 140 12.85 5.25 5.84
C SER A 140 11.97 6.39 6.37
N ASN A 141 10.91 6.73 5.64
CA ASN A 141 9.96 7.79 5.99
C ASN A 141 8.50 7.28 5.87
N LEU A 142 7.53 8.12 6.28
CA LEU A 142 6.11 7.78 6.18
C LEU A 142 5.63 7.66 4.73
N TYR A 143 6.24 8.39 3.79
CA TYR A 143 5.93 8.32 2.37
C TYR A 143 6.18 6.91 1.81
N ASP A 144 7.40 6.39 1.99
CA ASP A 144 7.83 5.10 1.46
C ASP A 144 7.04 3.96 2.12
N ILE A 145 6.78 4.07 3.43
CA ILE A 145 5.95 3.10 4.16
C ILE A 145 4.52 3.09 3.60
N THR A 146 3.94 4.26 3.31
CA THR A 146 2.59 4.37 2.74
C THR A 146 2.55 3.78 1.33
N LEU A 147 3.56 4.06 0.50
CA LEU A 147 3.69 3.50 -0.85
C LEU A 147 3.80 1.97 -0.83
N GLY A 148 4.67 1.43 0.04
CA GLY A 148 4.81 -0.01 0.26
C GLY A 148 3.54 -0.67 0.80
N LEU A 149 2.91 -0.10 1.82
CA LEU A 149 1.63 -0.58 2.38
C LEU A 149 0.55 -0.64 1.30
N THR A 150 0.45 0.41 0.48
CA THR A 150 -0.54 0.47 -0.60
C THR A 150 -0.27 -0.58 -1.66
N THR A 151 1.01 -0.84 -1.96
CA THR A 151 1.43 -1.93 -2.84
C THR A 151 0.96 -3.29 -2.32
N PHE A 152 1.13 -3.58 -1.03
CA PHE A 152 0.67 -4.83 -0.43
C PHE A 152 -0.86 -4.95 -0.39
N LEU A 153 -1.58 -3.85 -0.13
CA LEU A 153 -3.04 -3.78 -0.26
C LEU A 153 -3.48 -4.11 -1.69
N GLY A 154 -2.84 -3.48 -2.68
CA GLY A 154 -3.12 -3.68 -4.10
C GLY A 154 -2.86 -5.10 -4.55
N LEU A 155 -1.70 -5.67 -4.19
CA LEU A 155 -1.33 -7.03 -4.53
C LEU A 155 -2.31 -8.05 -3.92
N THR A 156 -2.69 -7.85 -2.67
CA THR A 156 -3.70 -8.68 -1.98
C THR A 156 -5.06 -8.55 -2.66
N SER A 157 -5.44 -7.33 -3.05
CA SER A 157 -6.71 -7.06 -3.76
C SER A 157 -6.76 -7.75 -5.11
N VAL A 158 -5.68 -7.72 -5.89
CA VAL A 158 -5.57 -8.44 -7.15
C VAL A 158 -5.67 -9.94 -6.88
N LEU A 159 -4.84 -10.49 -5.98
CA LEU A 159 -4.78 -11.92 -5.67
C LEU A 159 -6.14 -12.49 -5.25
N VAL A 160 -6.89 -11.77 -4.40
CA VAL A 160 -8.23 -12.20 -3.96
C VAL A 160 -9.28 -11.91 -5.03
N GLY A 161 -9.18 -10.77 -5.72
CA GLY A 161 -10.15 -10.29 -6.71
C GLY A 161 -10.17 -11.07 -8.03
N VAL A 162 -9.12 -11.84 -8.37
CA VAL A 162 -9.17 -12.74 -9.56
C VAL A 162 -10.19 -13.87 -9.39
N ARG A 163 -10.59 -14.18 -8.15
CA ARG A 163 -11.62 -15.18 -7.91
C ARG A 163 -12.98 -14.58 -8.27
N LYS A 164 -13.68 -15.20 -9.24
CA LYS A 164 -15.03 -14.81 -9.72
C LYS A 164 -16.09 -14.59 -8.62
N ARG A 165 -15.83 -15.04 -7.39
CA ARG A 165 -16.73 -14.85 -6.24
C ARG A 165 -16.51 -13.52 -5.50
N TYR A 166 -15.40 -12.83 -5.74
CA TYR A 166 -14.97 -11.64 -5.00
C TYR A 166 -14.70 -10.43 -5.91
N ASP A 167 -15.32 -10.40 -7.10
CA ASP A 167 -15.13 -9.34 -8.09
C ASP A 167 -15.48 -7.93 -7.56
N PHE A 168 -16.35 -7.85 -6.55
CA PHE A 168 -16.77 -6.62 -5.90
C PHE A 168 -15.77 -6.09 -4.85
N LEU A 169 -14.72 -6.86 -4.51
CA LEU A 169 -13.73 -6.45 -3.53
C LEU A 169 -13.02 -5.16 -3.94
N GLY A 170 -12.72 -5.03 -5.23
CA GLY A 170 -12.10 -3.83 -5.82
C GLY A 170 -12.93 -2.56 -5.64
N ALA A 171 -14.26 -2.66 -5.47
CA ALA A 171 -15.12 -1.51 -5.22
C ALA A 171 -14.82 -0.80 -3.89
N ILE A 172 -14.22 -1.50 -2.93
CA ILE A 172 -13.88 -0.95 -1.61
C ILE A 172 -12.36 -0.83 -1.45
N THR A 173 -11.58 -1.79 -1.94
CA THR A 173 -10.12 -1.72 -1.75
C THR A 173 -9.45 -0.65 -2.61
N MET A 174 -9.94 -0.40 -3.83
CA MET A 174 -9.38 0.64 -4.71
C MET A 174 -9.55 2.06 -4.16
N PRO A 175 -10.72 2.50 -3.65
CA PRO A 175 -10.82 3.82 -3.02
C PRO A 175 -9.97 3.93 -1.76
N VAL A 176 -9.86 2.87 -0.95
CA VAL A 176 -8.95 2.85 0.22
C VAL A 176 -7.48 3.00 -0.22
N GLY A 177 -7.06 2.27 -1.26
CA GLY A 177 -5.72 2.41 -1.84
C GLY A 177 -5.47 3.81 -2.41
N ALA A 178 -6.46 4.42 -3.06
CA ALA A 178 -6.37 5.80 -3.54
C ALA A 178 -6.20 6.80 -2.39
N LEU A 179 -6.91 6.62 -1.27
CA LEU A 179 -6.73 7.47 -0.09
C LEU A 179 -5.31 7.36 0.49
N PHE A 180 -4.72 6.16 0.50
CA PHE A 180 -3.32 6.00 0.91
C PHE A 180 -2.34 6.67 -0.06
N LEU A 181 -2.54 6.59 -1.37
CA LEU A 181 -1.68 7.31 -2.33
C LEU A 181 -1.84 8.82 -2.20
N ILE A 182 -3.06 9.32 -1.98
CA ILE A 182 -3.30 10.74 -1.70
C ILE A 182 -2.54 11.15 -0.43
N LEU A 183 -2.63 10.37 0.65
CA LEU A 183 -1.88 10.60 1.87
C LEU A 183 -0.36 10.62 1.62
N ALA A 184 0.15 9.67 0.83
CA ALA A 184 1.57 9.65 0.45
C ALA A 184 1.96 10.95 -0.27
N ILE A 185 1.19 11.39 -1.26
CA ILE A 185 1.46 12.65 -1.97
C ILE A 185 1.54 13.84 -1.00
N PHE A 186 0.63 13.92 -0.02
CA PHE A 186 0.68 14.96 1.01
C PHE A 186 1.91 14.88 1.92
N LEU A 187 2.36 13.66 2.26
CA LEU A 187 3.55 13.43 3.09
C LEU A 187 4.85 13.92 2.41
N GLY A 188 4.90 13.91 1.08
CA GLY A 188 6.04 14.38 0.29
C GLY A 188 7.13 13.32 0.11
N ASN A 189 7.83 13.36 -1.03
CA ASN A 189 8.79 12.35 -1.45
C ASN A 189 10.26 12.71 -1.12
N ASP A 190 10.49 13.34 0.04
CA ASP A 190 11.83 13.75 0.47
C ASP A 190 12.73 12.56 0.83
N ILE A 191 13.86 12.42 0.11
CA ILE A 191 14.87 11.36 0.36
C ILE A 191 15.83 11.76 1.48
N ASN A 192 15.98 13.07 1.75
CA ASN A 192 16.98 13.64 2.66
C ASN A 192 16.73 13.41 4.16
N GLN A 193 15.71 12.64 4.54
CA GLN A 193 15.40 12.41 5.94
C GLN A 193 16.43 11.45 6.54
N ALA A 194 17.40 12.03 7.25
CA ALA A 194 18.42 11.27 7.96
C ALA A 194 17.75 10.37 9.01
N ILE A 195 17.80 9.05 8.76
CA ILE A 195 17.32 8.05 9.72
C ILE A 195 18.10 8.23 11.02
N GLN A 196 17.36 8.34 12.14
CA GLN A 196 17.95 8.46 13.46
C GLN A 196 18.99 7.34 13.68
N PRO A 197 20.18 7.63 14.22
CA PRO A 197 21.26 6.65 14.34
C PRO A 197 20.83 5.35 15.04
N ILE A 198 19.94 5.45 16.03
CA ILE A 198 19.44 4.30 16.81
C ILE A 198 18.53 3.35 16.01
N LEU A 199 17.94 3.82 14.90
CA LEU A 199 17.11 3.01 14.00
C LEU A 199 17.95 2.27 12.93
N ARG A 200 19.29 2.43 12.92
CA ARG A 200 20.17 1.79 11.94
C ARG A 200 20.50 0.35 12.37
N SER A 201 19.65 -0.59 12.02
CA SER A 201 19.88 -2.02 12.25
C SER A 201 19.29 -2.89 11.14
N TYR A 202 19.88 -4.07 10.90
CA TYR A 202 19.38 -5.06 9.94
C TYR A 202 17.94 -5.51 10.22
N TRP A 203 17.47 -5.36 11.46
CA TRP A 203 16.10 -5.72 11.84
C TRP A 203 15.06 -4.72 11.35
N ARG A 204 15.43 -3.46 11.07
CA ARG A 204 14.47 -2.42 10.67
C ARG A 204 13.74 -2.77 9.37
N PRO A 205 14.40 -3.08 8.24
CA PRO A 205 13.69 -3.42 7.00
C PRO A 205 12.78 -4.65 7.15
N ILE A 206 13.19 -5.61 7.98
CA ILE A 206 12.40 -6.82 8.26
C ILE A 206 11.14 -6.46 9.07
N HIS A 207 11.31 -5.78 10.21
CA HIS A 207 10.20 -5.41 11.09
C HIS A 207 9.21 -4.49 10.38
N VAL A 208 9.70 -3.39 9.79
CA VAL A 208 8.86 -2.38 9.13
C VAL A 208 8.24 -2.96 7.86
N GLY A 209 8.96 -3.81 7.11
CA GLY A 209 8.44 -4.49 5.93
C GLY A 209 7.31 -5.46 6.27
N VAL A 210 7.47 -6.29 7.30
CA VAL A 210 6.41 -7.20 7.78
C VAL A 210 5.22 -6.41 8.33
N ALA A 211 5.44 -5.29 9.01
CA ALA A 211 4.37 -4.41 9.48
C ALA A 211 3.59 -3.80 8.30
N ALA A 212 4.28 -3.24 7.29
CA ALA A 212 3.65 -2.68 6.09
C ALA A 212 2.83 -3.73 5.31
N LEU A 213 3.38 -4.94 5.16
CA LEU A 213 2.67 -6.08 4.55
C LEU A 213 1.41 -6.43 5.34
N SER A 214 1.53 -6.52 6.67
CA SER A 214 0.43 -6.88 7.56
C SER A 214 -0.68 -5.84 7.51
N TYR A 215 -0.36 -4.54 7.52
CA TYR A 215 -1.35 -3.47 7.38
C TYR A 215 -2.01 -3.46 5.99
N GLY A 216 -1.26 -3.73 4.93
CA GLY A 216 -1.81 -3.86 3.57
C GLY A 216 -2.82 -5.00 3.47
N VAL A 217 -2.49 -6.19 3.98
CA VAL A 217 -3.40 -7.35 4.02
C VAL A 217 -4.61 -7.09 4.93
N CYS A 218 -4.38 -6.54 6.12
CA CYS A 218 -5.44 -6.22 7.08
C CYS A 218 -6.46 -5.22 6.49
N SER A 219 -6.01 -4.26 5.68
CA SER A 219 -6.90 -3.33 4.98
C SER A 219 -7.88 -4.05 4.04
N VAL A 220 -7.44 -5.13 3.38
CA VAL A 220 -8.31 -5.97 2.55
C VAL A 220 -9.27 -6.79 3.42
N THR A 221 -8.81 -7.34 4.54
CA THR A 221 -9.68 -8.05 5.50
C THR A 221 -10.74 -7.13 6.08
N PHE A 222 -10.39 -5.88 6.41
CA PHE A 222 -11.31 -4.84 6.84
C PHE A 222 -12.38 -4.56 5.75
N ALA A 223 -11.96 -4.41 4.49
CA ALA A 223 -12.88 -4.25 3.37
C ALA A 223 -13.84 -5.45 3.23
N VAL A 224 -13.34 -6.68 3.38
CA VAL A 224 -14.18 -7.90 3.40
C VAL A 224 -15.14 -7.89 4.58
N GLY A 225 -14.71 -7.42 5.76
CA GLY A 225 -15.55 -7.26 6.94
C GLY A 225 -16.72 -6.30 6.69
N ILE A 226 -16.46 -5.15 6.05
CA ILE A 226 -17.53 -4.22 5.65
C ILE A 226 -18.50 -4.90 4.68
N LEU A 227 -17.99 -5.60 3.66
CA LEU A 227 -18.82 -6.33 2.70
C LEU A 227 -19.69 -7.39 3.37
N TYR A 228 -19.13 -8.08 4.37
CA TYR A 228 -19.86 -9.07 5.15
C TYR A 228 -21.02 -8.43 5.93
N LEU A 229 -20.78 -7.29 6.60
CA LEU A 229 -21.84 -6.57 7.32
C LEU A 229 -22.92 -6.04 6.37
N LEU A 230 -22.53 -5.49 5.21
CA LEU A 230 -23.48 -5.03 4.19
C LEU A 230 -24.31 -6.19 3.64
N LYS A 231 -23.70 -7.36 3.43
CA LYS A 231 -24.39 -8.58 3.01
C LYS A 231 -25.43 -9.02 4.05
N ASP A 232 -25.14 -8.87 5.34
CA ASP A 232 -26.05 -9.17 6.44
C ASP A 232 -27.13 -8.09 6.66
N LYS A 233 -27.23 -7.12 5.74
CA LYS A 233 -28.21 -6.02 5.77
C LYS A 233 -28.07 -5.12 7.00
N MET A 234 -26.88 -5.07 7.61
CA MET A 234 -26.57 -4.05 8.59
C MET A 234 -26.71 -2.67 7.95
N ARG A 235 -27.42 -1.79 8.65
CA ARG A 235 -27.62 -0.40 8.24
C ARG A 235 -26.24 0.30 8.08
N PRO A 236 -25.92 0.88 6.90
CA PRO A 236 -24.64 1.54 6.67
C PRO A 236 -24.30 2.61 7.71
N GLU A 237 -25.33 3.28 8.26
CA GLU A 237 -25.19 4.30 9.30
C GLU A 237 -24.59 3.73 10.58
N ARG A 238 -24.97 2.51 10.96
CA ARG A 238 -24.42 1.84 12.16
C ARG A 238 -22.98 1.42 11.94
N ILE A 239 -22.65 0.95 10.74
CA ILE A 239 -21.29 0.59 10.35
C ILE A 239 -20.40 1.83 10.42
N ALA A 240 -20.83 2.92 9.76
CA ALA A 240 -20.11 4.19 9.75
C ALA A 240 -19.93 4.77 11.15
N LEU A 241 -20.98 4.78 11.98
CA LEU A 241 -20.91 5.27 13.36
C LEU A 241 -19.91 4.45 14.19
N THR A 242 -19.91 3.13 14.06
CA THR A 242 -18.97 2.27 14.80
C THR A 242 -17.53 2.51 14.37
N ILE A 243 -17.27 2.62 13.07
CA ILE A 243 -15.92 2.90 12.53
C ILE A 243 -15.44 4.28 13.00
N THR A 244 -16.30 5.30 12.93
CA THR A 244 -15.96 6.66 13.34
C THR A 244 -15.71 6.74 14.85
N LEU A 245 -16.55 6.14 15.68
CA LEU A 245 -16.34 6.11 17.13
C LEU A 245 -15.07 5.35 17.51
N PHE A 246 -14.78 4.23 16.85
CA PHE A 246 -13.54 3.50 17.04
C PHE A 246 -12.33 4.35 16.63
N GLY A 247 -12.39 5.03 15.48
CA GLY A 247 -11.33 5.92 15.00
C GLY A 247 -11.06 7.09 15.95
N ILE A 248 -12.12 7.75 16.44
CA ILE A 248 -12.02 8.81 17.46
C ILE A 248 -11.43 8.23 18.75
N GLY A 249 -11.87 7.05 19.19
CA GLY A 249 -11.35 6.38 20.38
C GLY A 249 -9.85 6.07 20.29
N ILE A 250 -9.39 5.55 19.14
CA ILE A 250 -7.96 5.32 18.89
C ILE A 250 -7.19 6.64 18.89
N TYR A 251 -7.70 7.68 18.24
CA TYR A 251 -7.07 8.99 18.24
C TYR A 251 -6.93 9.54 19.66
N LEU A 252 -7.99 9.50 20.46
CA LEU A 252 -7.97 9.97 21.85
C LEU A 252 -7.04 9.14 22.73
N LEU A 253 -6.98 7.82 22.51
CA LEU A 253 -6.03 6.95 23.19
C LEU A 253 -4.58 7.34 22.88
N VAL A 254 -4.25 7.52 21.60
CA VAL A 254 -2.91 7.97 21.18
C VAL A 254 -2.60 9.36 21.75
N ALA A 255 -3.57 10.28 21.71
CA ALA A 255 -3.43 11.60 22.31
C ALA A 255 -3.12 11.53 23.82
N ALA A 256 -3.83 10.67 24.55
CA ALA A 256 -3.63 10.46 25.98
C ALA A 256 -2.29 9.81 26.31
N LEU A 257 -1.80 8.89 25.46
CA LEU A 257 -0.53 8.20 25.66
C LEU A 257 0.69 9.06 25.34
N PHE A 258 0.60 9.91 24.30
CA PHE A 258 1.76 10.66 23.77
C PHE A 258 1.69 12.19 24.01
N GLY A 259 0.63 12.68 24.66
CA GLY A 259 0.55 14.02 25.27
C GLY A 259 0.52 15.23 24.34
N ASN A 260 0.57 15.06 23.01
CA ASN A 260 0.82 16.15 22.05
C ASN A 260 -0.10 16.18 20.81
N PHE A 261 -1.35 15.73 20.93
CA PHE A 261 -2.30 15.75 19.82
C PHE A 261 -3.41 16.78 20.06
N SER A 262 -3.46 17.81 19.21
CA SER A 262 -4.55 18.80 19.18
C SER A 262 -5.61 18.39 18.16
N LEU A 263 -6.87 18.35 18.58
CA LEU A 263 -8.02 18.07 17.70
C LEU A 263 -8.34 19.23 16.74
N THR A 264 -7.99 20.45 17.14
CA THR A 264 -8.49 21.68 16.51
C THR A 264 -7.41 22.48 15.80
N SER A 265 -6.14 22.17 16.05
CA SER A 265 -5.01 22.82 15.38
C SER A 265 -4.13 21.78 14.69
N GLY A 266 -3.94 21.95 13.39
CA GLY A 266 -3.06 21.13 12.56
C GLY A 266 -2.34 22.01 11.56
N THR A 267 -1.06 21.72 11.30
CA THR A 267 -0.32 22.35 10.21
C THR A 267 -0.37 21.42 9.01
N PHE A 268 -1.06 21.85 7.95
CA PHE A 268 -1.13 21.11 6.71
C PHE A 268 -0.18 21.75 5.70
N GLY A 269 0.80 20.99 5.23
CA GLY A 269 1.63 21.36 4.08
C GLY A 269 1.20 20.54 2.87
N MET A 270 1.04 21.17 1.72
CA MET A 270 1.03 20.44 0.45
C MET A 270 2.46 20.31 -0.04
N ASN A 271 3.02 19.11 0.07
CA ASN A 271 4.21 18.77 -0.67
C ASN A 271 3.78 18.43 -2.10
N ILE A 272 3.97 19.37 -3.03
CA ILE A 272 3.79 19.06 -4.44
C ILE A 272 4.94 18.12 -4.81
N VAL A 273 4.61 16.86 -5.09
CA VAL A 273 5.58 15.87 -5.59
C VAL A 273 6.11 16.38 -6.94
N MET A 274 7.27 17.03 -6.91
CA MET A 274 7.88 17.63 -8.09
C MET A 274 8.54 16.55 -8.94
N ILE A 275 8.33 16.61 -10.25
CA ILE A 275 8.93 15.69 -11.26
C ILE A 275 10.48 15.85 -11.31
N THR A 276 11.02 16.86 -10.62
CA THR A 276 12.45 17.15 -10.53
C THR A 276 12.75 17.80 -9.17
N PRO A 277 13.72 17.31 -8.38
CA PRO A 277 14.27 18.11 -7.29
C PRO A 277 15.13 19.20 -7.94
N LYS A 278 14.70 20.46 -7.90
CA LYS A 278 15.67 21.55 -8.08
C LYS A 278 16.51 21.61 -6.82
N MET A 279 17.82 21.44 -6.95
CA MET A 279 18.73 21.72 -5.84
C MET A 279 18.51 23.16 -5.36
N GLY A 280 18.08 23.33 -4.11
CA GLY A 280 18.08 24.62 -3.41
C GLY A 280 16.74 25.33 -3.24
N GLU A 281 15.63 24.85 -3.79
CA GLU A 281 14.30 25.45 -3.52
C GLU A 281 13.65 24.74 -2.32
N GLN A 282 13.48 25.49 -1.22
CA GLN A 282 12.64 25.08 -0.10
C GLN A 282 11.21 24.83 -0.61
N PRO A 283 10.49 23.79 -0.12
CA PRO A 283 9.08 23.64 -0.45
C PRO A 283 8.36 24.94 -0.08
N ILE A 284 7.46 25.41 -0.94
CA ILE A 284 6.65 26.61 -0.68
C ILE A 284 5.81 26.32 0.57
N ARG A 285 6.32 26.73 1.73
CA ARG A 285 5.57 26.71 2.98
C ARG A 285 4.64 27.91 2.93
N PHE A 286 3.37 27.65 2.68
CA PHE A 286 2.33 28.62 3.01
C PHE A 286 2.35 28.77 4.53
N SER A 287 3.10 29.77 5.02
CA SER A 287 3.05 30.19 6.40
C SER A 287 1.65 30.74 6.63
N GLY A 288 0.77 29.96 7.27
CA GLY A 288 -0.46 30.49 7.82
C GLY A 288 -0.08 31.66 8.71
N ALA A 289 -0.59 32.85 8.38
CA ALA A 289 -0.44 34.01 9.23
C ALA A 289 -0.92 33.64 10.64
N ARG A 290 0.00 33.63 11.61
CA ARG A 290 -0.39 33.78 13.01
C ARG A 290 -1.02 35.16 13.09
N GLY A 291 -2.34 35.19 13.31
CA GLY A 291 -3.00 36.39 13.78
C GLY A 291 -2.50 36.65 15.19
N ASP A 292 -1.88 37.81 15.37
CA ASP A 292 -1.65 38.44 16.65
C ASP A 292 -2.99 38.86 17.29
#